data_AF-A0A0F0FUF3-F1
#
_entry.id   AF-A0A0F0FUF3-F1
#
_cell.length_a   1.000
_cell.length_b   1.000
_cell.length_c   1.000
_cell.angle_alpha   90.00
_cell.angle_beta   90.00
_cell.angle_gamma   90.00
#
_symmetry.space_group_name_H-M   'P 1'
#
loop_
_entity.id
_entity.type
_entity.pdbx_description
1 polymer ?
#
loop_
_entity_poly.entity_id
_entity_poly.type
_entity_poly.pdbx_seq_one_letter_code
_entity_poly.pdbx_strand_id
1 'polypeptide(L)'
;MAQQGQTGSAAPEGIPGTICDAPWFQSGARAQMEASGDMPMSITMTIRHPSITEKGCSAWLSIHSKSALAAMMGPPVVMDQVHRMSFDRGATPGAVATVSSQRATINAQARYTRLFGQASFQGKGVLSYAGLAIREGVVLPGETLSSSLDLEIHSLATDEMVTTIRAPSASVSIGERRVGRAQSIETAMGRRECMPITYEKRSSLGPLMMGDDLIQTEPTIMNVTDWYCPTEAFVLRTEVRQKGKVERIDTTAIGLDEDAP
;
A
#
# COMPACT_ATOMS: atom_id res chain seq x y z
N MET A 1 -21.15 -50.26 29.46
CA MET A 1 -20.97 -48.89 30.00
C MET A 1 -19.48 -48.64 30.17
N ALA A 2 -18.86 -47.92 29.25
CA ALA A 2 -17.53 -47.34 29.41
C ALA A 2 -17.52 -46.03 28.63
N GLN A 3 -17.29 -44.93 29.36
CA GLN A 3 -17.35 -43.55 28.90
C GLN A 3 -16.16 -43.25 27.97
N GLN A 4 -16.44 -42.73 26.78
CA GLN A 4 -15.45 -42.09 25.92
C GLN A 4 -15.34 -40.62 26.33
N GLY A 5 -14.14 -40.21 26.72
CA GLY A 5 -13.78 -38.82 26.97
C GLY A 5 -13.86 -38.01 25.68
N GLN A 6 -14.69 -36.96 25.71
CA GLN A 6 -14.73 -35.95 24.66
C GLN A 6 -13.46 -35.10 24.74
N THR A 7 -12.61 -35.27 23.74
CA THR A 7 -11.54 -34.34 23.40
C THR A 7 -12.15 -32.98 23.09
N GLY A 8 -11.62 -31.93 23.74
CA GLY A 8 -11.97 -30.54 23.46
C GLY A 8 -11.79 -30.24 21.98
N SER A 9 -12.88 -29.86 21.33
CA SER A 9 -12.90 -29.38 19.96
C SER A 9 -12.09 -28.09 19.90
N ALA A 10 -10.90 -28.16 19.31
CA ALA A 10 -10.18 -26.98 18.87
C ALA A 10 -11.10 -26.19 17.95
N ALA A 11 -11.26 -24.89 18.22
CA ALA A 11 -11.96 -23.98 17.33
C ALA A 11 -11.33 -24.12 15.93
N PRO A 12 -12.13 -24.22 14.85
CA PRO A 12 -11.58 -24.24 13.51
C PRO A 12 -10.72 -22.99 13.32
N GLU A 13 -9.49 -23.17 12.83
CA GLU A 13 -8.63 -22.08 12.40
C GLU A 13 -9.43 -21.23 11.42
N GLY A 14 -9.88 -20.07 11.91
CA GLY A 14 -10.74 -19.17 11.16
C GLY A 14 -10.07 -18.80 9.85
N ILE A 15 -10.85 -18.84 8.78
CA ILE A 15 -10.50 -18.31 7.46
C ILE A 15 -9.73 -17.00 7.69
N PRO A 16 -8.49 -16.85 7.20
CA PRO A 16 -7.74 -15.62 7.37
C PRO A 16 -8.61 -14.49 6.81
N GLY A 17 -8.98 -13.54 7.66
CA GLY A 17 -9.82 -12.45 7.24
C GLY A 17 -9.15 -11.73 6.09
N THR A 18 -9.97 -11.36 5.11
CA THR A 18 -9.51 -10.81 3.86
C THR A 18 -9.59 -9.30 3.94
N ILE A 19 -8.85 -8.59 3.07
CA ILE A 19 -8.98 -7.11 2.98
C ILE A 19 -10.44 -6.66 2.80
N CYS A 20 -11.27 -7.52 2.19
CA CYS A 20 -12.69 -7.29 1.98
C CYS A 20 -13.50 -7.23 3.28
N ASP A 21 -12.98 -7.79 4.37
CA ASP A 21 -13.62 -7.83 5.69
C ASP A 21 -13.09 -6.71 6.61
N ALA A 22 -12.20 -5.86 6.09
CA ALA A 22 -11.66 -4.74 6.85
C ALA A 22 -12.76 -3.70 7.16
N PRO A 23 -12.80 -3.13 8.37
CA PRO A 23 -13.84 -2.16 8.75
C PRO A 23 -13.80 -0.87 7.93
N TRP A 24 -12.66 -0.57 7.31
CA TRP A 24 -12.46 0.56 6.42
C TRP A 24 -12.70 0.21 4.94
N PHE A 25 -13.05 -1.03 4.57
CA PHE A 25 -13.37 -1.39 3.18
C PHE A 25 -14.82 -0.99 2.82
N GLN A 26 -15.13 0.29 2.96
CA GLN A 26 -16.46 0.86 2.72
C GLN A 26 -16.37 2.16 1.92
N SER A 27 -17.47 2.54 1.26
CA SER A 27 -17.47 3.75 0.42
C SER A 27 -17.24 4.99 1.28
N GLY A 28 -16.42 5.92 0.77
CA GLY A 28 -16.04 7.12 1.51
C GLY A 28 -14.95 6.87 2.55
N ALA A 29 -14.56 5.63 2.84
CA ALA A 29 -13.45 5.39 3.76
C ALA A 29 -12.18 6.07 3.28
N ARG A 30 -11.57 6.84 4.18
CA ARG A 30 -10.46 7.75 3.90
C ARG A 30 -9.34 7.55 4.90
N ALA A 31 -8.11 7.59 4.41
CA ALA A 31 -6.91 7.66 5.22
C ALA A 31 -6.04 8.84 4.78
N GLN A 32 -5.53 9.60 5.74
CA GLN A 32 -4.53 10.65 5.55
C GLN A 32 -3.21 10.18 6.16
N MET A 33 -2.13 10.30 5.39
CA MET A 33 -0.80 9.92 5.80
C MET A 33 0.20 11.03 5.49
N GLU A 34 1.16 11.23 6.39
CA GLU A 34 2.24 12.19 6.23
C GLU A 34 3.58 11.46 6.38
N ALA A 35 4.42 11.53 5.35
CA ALA A 35 5.80 11.07 5.43
C ALA A 35 6.74 12.25 5.70
N SER A 36 7.73 11.97 6.53
CA SER A 36 8.87 12.82 6.84
C SER A 36 10.16 12.23 6.26
N GLY A 37 11.23 13.03 6.18
CA GLY A 37 12.53 12.59 5.68
C GLY A 37 13.04 13.46 4.55
N ASP A 38 13.80 12.87 3.63
CA ASP A 38 14.37 13.58 2.48
C ASP A 38 13.31 13.87 1.40
N MET A 39 12.22 13.10 1.41
CA MET A 39 11.08 13.24 0.50
C MET A 39 9.76 13.34 1.31
N PRO A 40 9.52 14.47 2.00
CA PRO A 40 8.25 14.68 2.68
C PRO A 40 7.08 14.59 1.70
N MET A 41 6.03 13.88 2.11
CA MET A 41 4.84 13.69 1.30
C MET A 41 3.58 13.64 2.14
N SER A 42 2.51 14.21 1.61
CA SER A 42 1.15 14.10 2.12
C SER A 42 0.37 13.19 1.18
N ILE A 43 -0.34 12.19 1.71
CA ILE A 43 -1.09 11.21 0.91
C ILE A 43 -2.50 11.08 1.51
N THR A 44 -3.50 11.36 0.70
CA THR A 44 -4.89 11.00 0.95
C THR A 44 -5.27 9.80 0.11
N MET A 45 -5.84 8.77 0.72
CA MET A 45 -6.45 7.64 0.03
C MET A 45 -7.94 7.61 0.33
N THR A 46 -8.78 7.38 -0.68
CA THR A 46 -10.23 7.24 -0.53
C THR A 46 -10.74 6.02 -1.29
N ILE A 47 -11.56 5.20 -0.62
CA ILE A 47 -12.25 4.05 -1.20
C ILE A 47 -13.61 4.50 -1.74
N ARG A 48 -13.95 4.11 -2.97
CA ARG A 48 -15.23 4.39 -3.62
C ARG A 48 -15.82 3.14 -4.25
N HIS A 49 -17.14 3.04 -4.22
CA HIS A 49 -17.91 1.96 -4.84
C HIS A 49 -17.37 0.55 -4.52
N PRO A 50 -17.17 0.18 -3.24
CA PRO A 50 -16.78 -1.18 -2.90
C PRO A 50 -17.90 -2.16 -3.29
N SER A 51 -17.51 -3.28 -3.87
CA SER A 51 -18.38 -4.39 -4.20
C SER A 51 -17.76 -5.66 -3.64
N ILE A 52 -18.50 -6.36 -2.78
CA ILE A 52 -18.06 -7.60 -2.14
C ILE A 52 -18.85 -8.75 -2.75
N THR A 53 -18.17 -9.84 -3.03
CA THR A 53 -18.72 -11.10 -3.56
C THR A 53 -18.13 -12.27 -2.77
N GLU A 54 -18.67 -13.47 -2.94
CA GLU A 54 -18.12 -14.68 -2.30
C GLU A 54 -16.66 -14.94 -2.70
N LYS A 55 -16.28 -14.61 -3.93
CA LYS A 55 -14.94 -14.88 -4.49
C LYS A 55 -13.90 -13.83 -4.13
N GLY A 56 -14.33 -12.64 -3.71
CA GLY A 56 -13.48 -11.46 -3.80
C GLY A 56 -14.20 -10.17 -3.52
N CYS A 57 -13.44 -9.08 -3.53
CA CYS A 57 -14.01 -7.74 -3.51
C CYS A 57 -13.30 -6.85 -4.52
N SER A 58 -13.96 -5.77 -4.90
CA SER A 58 -13.39 -4.75 -5.78
C SER A 58 -13.78 -3.38 -5.26
N ALA A 59 -12.95 -2.38 -5.54
CA ALA A 59 -13.23 -1.00 -5.21
C ALA A 59 -12.45 -0.06 -6.13
N TRP A 60 -12.88 1.19 -6.19
CA TRP A 60 -12.07 2.27 -6.72
C TRP A 60 -11.26 2.86 -5.58
N LEU A 61 -9.95 2.99 -5.77
CA LEU A 61 -9.04 3.66 -4.86
C LEU A 61 -8.57 4.95 -5.53
N SER A 62 -9.00 6.07 -4.98
CA SER A 62 -8.49 7.40 -5.34
C SER A 62 -7.34 7.74 -4.42
N ILE A 63 -6.21 8.18 -4.99
CA ILE A 63 -5.03 8.61 -4.24
C ILE A 63 -4.72 10.04 -4.67
N HIS A 64 -4.70 10.97 -3.72
CA HIS A 64 -4.19 12.32 -3.91
C HIS A 64 -2.90 12.44 -3.09
N SER A 65 -1.82 12.88 -3.70
CA SER A 65 -0.56 13.06 -2.98
C SER A 65 0.15 14.35 -3.36
N LYS A 66 0.86 14.93 -2.40
CA LYS A 66 1.78 16.05 -2.60
C LYS A 66 3.13 15.63 -2.09
N SER A 67 4.13 15.55 -2.96
CA SER A 67 5.50 15.23 -2.59
C SER A 67 6.42 16.41 -2.86
N ALA A 68 7.25 16.77 -1.88
CA ALA A 68 8.31 17.74 -2.08
C ALA A 68 9.65 17.00 -2.04
N LEU A 69 10.46 17.17 -3.08
CA LEU A 69 11.87 16.80 -3.02
C LEU A 69 12.59 17.92 -2.29
N ALA A 70 12.98 17.68 -1.03
CA ALA A 70 13.61 18.71 -0.19
C ALA A 70 14.83 19.35 -0.88
N ALA A 71 15.57 18.55 -1.66
CA ALA A 71 16.73 18.99 -2.44
C ALA A 71 16.40 19.95 -3.60
N MET A 72 15.17 19.94 -4.13
CA MET A 72 14.81 20.74 -5.31
C MET A 72 14.35 22.16 -4.97
N MET A 73 14.03 22.45 -3.70
CA MET A 73 13.54 23.78 -3.24
C MET A 73 12.43 24.38 -4.13
N GLY A 74 11.65 23.51 -4.78
CA GLY A 74 10.58 23.86 -5.72
C GLY A 74 9.20 23.61 -5.12
N PRO A 75 8.12 24.02 -5.81
CA PRO A 75 6.78 23.64 -5.42
C PRO A 75 6.64 22.11 -5.46
N PRO A 76 5.80 21.53 -4.59
CA PRO A 76 5.61 20.09 -4.55
C PRO A 76 5.02 19.56 -5.86
N VAL A 77 5.32 18.30 -6.17
CA VAL A 77 4.62 17.55 -7.19
C VAL A 77 3.27 17.13 -6.61
N VAL A 78 2.19 17.58 -7.25
CA VAL A 78 0.83 17.15 -6.92
C VAL A 78 0.47 16.01 -7.84
N MET A 79 -0.09 14.93 -7.32
CA MET A 79 -0.45 13.75 -8.09
C MET A 79 -1.81 13.22 -7.68
N ASP A 80 -2.64 12.95 -8.68
CA ASP A 80 -3.91 12.27 -8.55
C ASP A 80 -3.82 10.91 -9.28
N GLN A 81 -4.25 9.86 -8.60
CA GLN A 81 -4.32 8.51 -9.15
C GLN A 81 -5.70 7.92 -8.89
N VAL A 82 -6.19 7.15 -9.86
CA VAL A 82 -7.43 6.40 -9.69
C VAL A 82 -7.20 4.96 -10.14
N HIS A 83 -7.29 4.04 -9.18
CA HIS A 83 -7.09 2.62 -9.38
C HIS A 83 -8.42 1.88 -9.25
N ARG A 84 -8.74 1.04 -10.24
CA ARG A 84 -9.77 0.02 -10.05
C ARG A 84 -9.11 -1.23 -9.49
N MET A 85 -9.37 -1.51 -8.23
CA MET A 85 -8.78 -2.60 -7.47
C MET A 85 -9.68 -3.82 -7.52
N SER A 86 -9.11 -5.00 -7.73
CA SER A 86 -9.78 -6.29 -7.59
C SER A 86 -8.95 -7.20 -6.69
N PHE A 87 -9.59 -7.76 -5.68
CA PHE A 87 -9.01 -8.66 -4.70
C PHE A 87 -9.70 -10.03 -4.79
N ASP A 88 -8.92 -11.08 -4.97
CA ASP A 88 -9.40 -12.46 -4.91
C ASP A 88 -9.08 -13.04 -3.53
N ARG A 89 -10.08 -13.64 -2.87
CA ARG A 89 -9.95 -14.23 -1.53
C ARG A 89 -9.15 -15.54 -1.54
N GLY A 90 -8.86 -16.08 -2.72
CA GLY A 90 -8.32 -17.42 -2.90
C GLY A 90 -9.46 -18.44 -2.85
N ALA A 91 -9.77 -19.06 -3.99
CA ALA A 91 -10.92 -19.97 -4.13
C ALA A 91 -10.80 -21.30 -3.34
N THR A 92 -9.61 -21.63 -2.80
CA THR A 92 -9.35 -22.90 -2.11
C THR A 92 -8.59 -22.69 -0.80
N PRO A 93 -8.75 -23.59 0.19
CA PRO A 93 -7.90 -23.60 1.39
C PRO A 93 -6.42 -23.62 1.00
N GLY A 94 -5.65 -22.66 1.50
CA GLY A 94 -4.22 -22.48 1.16
C GLY A 94 -3.94 -21.62 -0.08
N ALA A 95 -4.96 -21.14 -0.80
CA ALA A 95 -4.77 -20.17 -1.87
C ALA A 95 -4.29 -18.83 -1.31
N VAL A 96 -3.33 -18.21 -2.00
CA VAL A 96 -2.77 -16.91 -1.64
C VAL A 96 -3.66 -15.82 -2.21
N ALA A 97 -4.03 -14.84 -1.38
CA ALA A 97 -4.80 -13.68 -1.81
C ALA A 97 -4.06 -12.95 -2.94
N THR A 98 -4.81 -12.48 -3.93
CA THR A 98 -4.25 -11.72 -5.06
C THR A 98 -4.92 -10.37 -5.17
N VAL A 99 -4.15 -9.40 -5.67
CA VAL A 99 -4.64 -8.07 -6.00
C VAL A 99 -4.30 -7.76 -7.44
N SER A 100 -5.17 -7.03 -8.12
CA SER A 100 -4.83 -6.44 -9.42
C SER A 100 -5.47 -5.08 -9.58
N SER A 101 -4.78 -4.23 -10.33
CA SER A 101 -5.34 -3.02 -10.91
C SER A 101 -4.85 -2.89 -12.34
N GLN A 102 -5.75 -2.61 -13.27
CA GLN A 102 -5.42 -2.43 -14.67
C GLN A 102 -5.83 -1.05 -15.12
N ARG A 103 -4.97 -0.39 -15.91
CA ARG A 103 -5.23 0.92 -16.52
C ARG A 103 -5.62 1.98 -15.48
N ALA A 104 -4.96 1.95 -14.33
CA ALA A 104 -5.09 3.01 -13.36
C ALA A 104 -4.62 4.32 -13.97
N THR A 105 -5.37 5.39 -13.81
CA THR A 105 -5.00 6.69 -14.37
C THR A 105 -4.09 7.42 -13.40
N ILE A 106 -3.08 8.07 -13.93
CA ILE A 106 -2.15 8.92 -13.18
C ILE A 106 -2.14 10.28 -13.85
N ASN A 107 -2.27 11.33 -13.04
CA ASN A 107 -2.08 12.71 -13.46
C ASN A 107 -1.24 13.40 -12.39
N ALA A 108 -0.05 13.87 -12.74
CA ALA A 108 0.82 14.60 -11.84
C ALA A 108 1.21 15.95 -12.43
N GLN A 109 1.44 16.93 -11.57
CA GLN A 109 1.84 18.28 -11.94
C GLN A 109 3.03 18.67 -11.10
N ALA A 110 4.13 19.00 -11.77
CA ALA A 110 5.31 19.62 -11.20
C ALA A 110 5.36 21.10 -11.60
N ARG A 111 6.45 21.79 -11.22
CA ARG A 111 6.62 23.24 -11.47
C ARG A 111 6.45 23.64 -12.93
N TYR A 112 7.00 22.85 -13.85
CA TYR A 112 7.07 23.19 -15.28
C TYR A 112 6.49 22.12 -16.19
N THR A 113 6.08 20.98 -15.63
CA THR A 113 5.65 19.82 -16.40
C THR A 113 4.39 19.23 -15.82
N ARG A 114 3.59 18.66 -16.72
CA ARG A 114 2.49 17.77 -16.38
C ARG A 114 2.86 16.36 -16.83
N LEU A 115 2.55 15.38 -16.01
CA LEU A 115 2.67 13.98 -16.35
C LEU A 115 1.27 13.39 -16.38
N PHE A 116 0.95 12.62 -17.41
CA PHE A 116 -0.28 11.84 -17.42
C PHE A 116 -0.03 10.48 -18.04
N GLY A 117 -0.80 9.49 -17.62
CA GLY A 117 -0.71 8.18 -18.24
C GLY A 117 -1.36 7.11 -17.39
N GLN A 118 -0.84 5.91 -17.49
CA GLN A 118 -1.45 4.73 -16.89
C GLN A 118 -0.44 3.86 -16.17
N ALA A 119 -0.93 3.21 -15.12
CA ALA A 119 -0.22 2.14 -14.45
C ALA A 119 -1.09 0.88 -14.36
N SER A 120 -0.45 -0.27 -14.31
CA SER A 120 -1.09 -1.52 -13.95
C SER A 120 -0.24 -2.24 -12.94
N PHE A 121 -0.87 -3.00 -12.05
CA PHE A 121 -0.15 -3.87 -11.14
C PHE A 121 -0.92 -5.14 -10.84
N GLN A 122 -0.16 -6.16 -10.46
CA GLN A 122 -0.66 -7.42 -9.96
C GLN A 122 0.18 -7.81 -8.76
N GLY A 123 -0.46 -8.29 -7.71
CA GLY A 123 0.21 -8.73 -6.51
C GLY A 123 -0.39 -10.01 -5.95
N LYS A 124 0.39 -10.68 -5.10
CA LYS A 124 -0.03 -11.85 -4.34
C LYS A 124 0.70 -11.89 -3.00
N GLY A 125 0.02 -12.36 -1.96
CA GLY A 125 0.60 -12.53 -0.62
C GLY A 125 -0.28 -11.93 0.45
N VAL A 126 0.36 -11.42 1.51
CA VAL A 126 -0.30 -10.68 2.59
C VAL A 126 -0.49 -9.23 2.17
N LEU A 127 -1.68 -8.92 1.64
CA LEU A 127 -2.04 -7.61 1.08
C LEU A 127 -2.58 -6.61 2.13
N SER A 128 -3.04 -7.13 3.26
CA SER A 128 -3.55 -6.35 4.39
C SER A 128 -3.38 -7.16 5.67
N TYR A 129 -3.17 -6.48 6.79
CA TYR A 129 -3.21 -7.10 8.12
C TYR A 129 -4.63 -7.19 8.68
N ALA A 130 -5.56 -6.41 8.13
CA ALA A 130 -6.96 -6.43 8.56
C ALA A 130 -7.57 -7.80 8.30
N GLY A 131 -8.28 -8.34 9.30
CA GLY A 131 -8.86 -9.67 9.25
C GLY A 131 -7.90 -10.81 9.58
N LEU A 132 -6.57 -10.58 9.58
CA LEU A 132 -5.61 -11.59 9.99
C LEU A 132 -5.52 -11.70 11.52
N ALA A 133 -5.31 -12.93 12.01
CA ALA A 133 -5.02 -13.18 13.42
C ALA A 133 -3.57 -12.77 13.76
N ILE A 134 -3.34 -11.47 13.92
CA ILE A 134 -2.03 -10.89 14.28
C ILE A 134 -1.74 -11.09 15.77
N ARG A 135 -0.67 -11.81 16.10
CA ARG A 135 -0.23 -12.08 17.49
C ARG A 135 1.30 -12.08 17.58
N GLU A 136 1.84 -11.81 18.76
CA GLU A 136 3.28 -11.84 19.00
C GLU A 136 3.88 -13.19 18.56
N GLY A 137 5.03 -13.14 17.87
CA GLY A 137 5.76 -14.32 17.43
C GLY A 137 5.25 -14.95 16.12
N VAL A 138 4.09 -14.52 15.61
CA VAL A 138 3.60 -14.97 14.30
C VAL A 138 4.54 -14.48 13.20
N VAL A 139 4.81 -15.37 12.24
CA VAL A 139 5.48 -15.02 10.98
C VAL A 139 4.43 -15.05 9.88
N LEU A 140 4.20 -13.88 9.26
CA LEU A 140 3.29 -13.77 8.14
C LEU A 140 4.07 -14.00 6.83
N PRO A 141 3.44 -14.62 5.83
CA PRO A 141 4.05 -14.76 4.52
C PRO A 141 4.43 -13.41 3.89
N GLY A 142 5.36 -13.47 2.95
CA GLY A 142 5.74 -12.34 2.12
C GLY A 142 4.65 -11.92 1.13
N GLU A 143 5.01 -10.95 0.30
CA GLU A 143 4.16 -10.43 -0.78
C GLU A 143 5.03 -10.08 -1.98
N THR A 144 4.50 -10.28 -3.18
CA THR A 144 5.15 -9.81 -4.41
C THR A 144 4.16 -9.02 -5.23
N LEU A 145 4.58 -7.86 -5.72
CA LEU A 145 3.88 -7.03 -6.68
C LEU A 145 4.73 -6.85 -7.94
N SER A 146 4.11 -7.02 -9.09
CA SER A 146 4.63 -6.60 -10.39
C SER A 146 3.77 -5.46 -10.92
N SER A 147 4.40 -4.51 -11.59
CA SER A 147 3.72 -3.33 -12.12
C SER A 147 4.34 -2.84 -13.41
N SER A 148 3.53 -2.17 -14.20
CA SER A 148 3.96 -1.43 -15.38
C SER A 148 3.45 0.01 -15.30
N LEU A 149 4.20 0.92 -15.89
CA LEU A 149 3.94 2.35 -15.93
C LEU A 149 4.23 2.88 -17.33
N ASP A 150 3.33 3.69 -17.87
CA ASP A 150 3.53 4.46 -19.10
C ASP A 150 2.97 5.87 -18.86
N LEU A 151 3.84 6.87 -18.94
CA LEU A 151 3.52 8.28 -18.70
C LEU A 151 4.05 9.14 -19.85
N GLU A 152 3.28 10.13 -20.25
CA GLU A 152 3.73 11.23 -21.09
C GLU A 152 4.07 12.42 -20.21
N ILE A 153 5.15 13.14 -20.55
CA ILE A 153 5.53 14.41 -19.92
C ILE A 153 5.25 15.52 -20.93
N HIS A 154 4.47 16.50 -20.50
CA HIS A 154 4.11 17.67 -21.27
C HIS A 154 4.62 18.93 -20.59
N SER A 155 5.00 19.92 -21.39
CA SER A 155 5.36 21.26 -20.92
C SER A 155 4.11 21.96 -20.39
N LEU A 156 4.16 22.48 -19.15
CA LEU A 156 3.02 23.21 -18.59
C LEU A 156 2.78 24.56 -19.29
N ALA A 157 3.81 25.13 -19.92
CA ALA A 157 3.74 26.44 -20.57
C ALA A 157 3.17 26.36 -21.99
N THR A 158 3.45 25.27 -22.71
CA THR A 158 3.09 25.13 -24.14
C THR A 158 2.13 23.97 -24.41
N ASP A 159 1.91 23.09 -23.44
CA ASP A 159 1.17 21.82 -23.59
C ASP A 159 1.76 20.88 -24.66
N GLU A 160 3.01 21.10 -25.05
CA GLU A 160 3.72 20.23 -25.98
C GLU A 160 4.26 19.01 -25.25
N MET A 161 4.12 17.84 -25.88
CA MET A 161 4.73 16.60 -25.42
C MET A 161 6.26 16.73 -25.49
N VAL A 162 6.91 16.60 -24.34
CA VAL A 162 8.36 16.73 -24.19
C VAL A 162 9.02 15.36 -24.32
N THR A 163 8.50 14.36 -23.61
CA THR A 163 9.04 13.00 -23.62
C THR A 163 8.05 12.01 -23.01
N THR A 164 8.42 10.73 -22.95
CA THR A 164 7.66 9.67 -22.26
C THR A 164 8.52 9.01 -21.18
N ILE A 165 7.89 8.46 -20.16
CA ILE A 165 8.51 7.60 -19.16
C ILE A 165 7.79 6.25 -19.19
N ARG A 166 8.52 5.16 -19.40
CA ARG A 166 7.96 3.81 -19.31
C ARG A 166 8.78 2.95 -18.37
N ALA A 167 8.11 2.28 -17.45
CA ALA A 167 8.69 1.23 -16.62
C ALA A 167 7.87 -0.05 -16.86
N PRO A 168 8.28 -0.96 -17.76
CA PRO A 168 7.45 -2.08 -18.17
C PRO A 168 7.39 -3.21 -17.12
N SER A 169 8.34 -3.26 -16.19
CA SER A 169 8.50 -4.38 -15.25
C SER A 169 9.01 -3.94 -13.88
N ALA A 170 8.39 -2.91 -13.31
CA ALA A 170 8.65 -2.53 -11.93
C ALA A 170 8.14 -3.64 -10.98
N SER A 171 8.85 -3.86 -9.88
CA SER A 171 8.52 -4.91 -8.91
C SER A 171 8.77 -4.46 -7.47
N VAL A 172 7.95 -5.01 -6.57
CA VAL A 172 8.14 -4.93 -5.12
C VAL A 172 8.05 -6.34 -4.58
N SER A 173 9.03 -6.73 -3.77
CA SER A 173 9.04 -7.98 -3.03
C SER A 173 9.18 -7.67 -1.56
N ILE A 174 8.26 -8.18 -0.76
CA ILE A 174 8.26 -8.09 0.69
C ILE A 174 8.53 -9.49 1.22
N GLY A 175 9.57 -9.61 2.04
CA GLY A 175 9.92 -10.86 2.71
C GLY A 175 8.90 -11.28 3.77
N GLU A 176 9.20 -12.38 4.46
CA GLU A 176 8.44 -12.79 5.63
C GLU A 176 8.38 -11.66 6.67
N ARG A 177 7.23 -11.51 7.30
CA ARG A 177 6.98 -10.44 8.26
C ARG A 177 6.92 -11.02 9.66
N ARG A 178 7.76 -10.52 10.55
CA ARG A 178 7.78 -10.96 11.95
C ARG A 178 6.96 -10.02 12.81
N VAL A 179 5.97 -10.56 13.51
CA VAL A 179 5.12 -9.81 14.43
C VAL A 179 5.77 -9.81 15.81
N GLY A 180 6.14 -8.63 16.31
CA GLY A 180 6.68 -8.44 17.65
C GLY A 180 5.60 -8.28 18.71
N ARG A 181 6.03 -8.04 19.96
CA ARG A 181 5.13 -7.78 21.09
C ARG A 181 4.36 -6.47 20.92
N ALA A 182 3.10 -6.44 21.37
CA ALA A 182 2.31 -5.22 21.48
C ALA A 182 3.03 -4.15 22.28
N GLN A 183 3.06 -2.91 21.78
CA GLN A 183 3.64 -1.78 22.48
C GLN A 183 2.70 -0.59 22.41
N SER A 184 2.71 0.18 23.50
CA SER A 184 2.04 1.47 23.52
C SER A 184 2.94 2.52 22.87
N ILE A 185 2.51 3.11 21.76
CA ILE A 185 3.25 4.11 21.00
C ILE A 185 2.45 5.41 20.89
N GLU A 186 3.14 6.54 20.84
CA GLU A 186 2.53 7.82 20.47
C GLU A 186 2.40 7.89 18.95
N THR A 187 1.16 7.93 18.45
CA THR A 187 0.82 8.13 17.03
C THR A 187 0.31 9.54 16.79
N ALA A 188 0.16 9.94 15.52
CA ALA A 188 -0.48 11.22 15.19
C ALA A 188 -1.96 11.26 15.62
N MET A 189 -2.59 10.10 15.81
CA MET A 189 -3.96 9.95 16.31
C MET A 189 -4.03 9.75 17.84
N GLY A 190 -2.93 10.03 18.54
CA GLY A 190 -2.78 9.85 19.98
C GLY A 190 -2.14 8.51 20.35
N ARG A 191 -2.05 8.24 21.65
CA ARG A 191 -1.46 7.01 22.17
C ARG A 191 -2.30 5.78 21.76
N ARG A 192 -1.65 4.75 21.22
CA ARG A 192 -2.29 3.49 20.79
C ARG A 192 -1.46 2.27 21.16
N GLU A 193 -2.11 1.13 21.28
CA GLU A 193 -1.46 -0.17 21.43
C GLU A 193 -1.33 -0.83 20.05
N CYS A 194 -0.09 -1.06 19.62
CA CYS A 194 0.19 -1.52 18.27
C CYS A 194 1.25 -2.62 18.27
N MET A 195 1.13 -3.54 17.32
CA MET A 195 2.07 -4.62 17.07
C MET A 195 3.10 -4.14 16.04
N PRO A 196 4.42 -4.16 16.34
CA PRO A 196 5.44 -3.91 15.33
C PRO A 196 5.56 -5.13 14.41
N ILE A 197 5.47 -4.91 13.11
CA ILE A 197 5.59 -5.93 12.07
C ILE A 197 6.81 -5.58 11.22
N THR A 198 7.86 -6.39 11.30
CA THR A 198 9.16 -6.09 10.66
C THR A 198 9.43 -6.98 9.46
N TYR A 199 9.94 -6.40 8.38
CA TYR A 199 10.28 -7.14 7.15
C TYR A 199 11.32 -6.41 6.29
N GLU A 200 11.96 -7.16 5.39
CA GLU A 200 12.73 -6.60 4.28
C GLU A 200 11.79 -6.30 3.10
N LYS A 201 11.91 -5.11 2.52
CA LYS A 201 11.24 -4.71 1.28
C LYS A 201 12.31 -4.46 0.21
N ARG A 202 12.20 -5.16 -0.92
CA ARG A 202 12.98 -4.93 -2.12
C ARG A 202 12.11 -4.29 -3.18
N SER A 203 12.54 -3.17 -3.75
CA SER A 203 11.82 -2.46 -4.79
C SER A 203 12.73 -2.23 -5.98
N SER A 204 12.23 -2.42 -7.20
CA SER A 204 12.95 -2.17 -8.45
C SER A 204 12.02 -1.53 -9.45
N LEU A 205 12.48 -0.49 -10.15
CA LEU A 205 11.74 0.04 -11.31
C LEU A 205 12.00 -0.78 -12.58
N GLY A 206 12.98 -1.70 -12.53
CA GLY A 206 13.45 -2.40 -13.72
C GLY A 206 14.12 -1.44 -14.70
N PRO A 207 14.20 -1.81 -15.99
CA PRO A 207 14.63 -0.89 -17.03
C PRO A 207 13.64 0.27 -17.17
N LEU A 208 14.09 1.50 -16.95
CA LEU A 208 13.28 2.71 -17.13
C LEU A 208 13.60 3.30 -18.50
N MET A 209 12.59 3.46 -19.36
CA MET A 209 12.71 4.16 -20.64
C MET A 209 12.30 5.61 -20.45
N MET A 210 13.14 6.56 -20.88
CA MET A 210 12.82 7.99 -20.94
C MET A 210 13.00 8.46 -22.38
N GLY A 211 11.91 8.63 -23.12
CA GLY A 211 11.97 8.76 -24.58
C GLY A 211 12.63 7.50 -25.17
N ASP A 212 13.71 7.69 -25.92
CA ASP A 212 14.49 6.60 -26.52
C ASP A 212 15.64 6.10 -25.60
N ASP A 213 15.88 6.79 -24.47
CA ASP A 213 16.97 6.46 -23.56
C ASP A 213 16.56 5.34 -22.59
N LEU A 214 17.44 4.34 -22.45
CA LEU A 214 17.29 3.26 -21.48
C LEU A 214 18.14 3.55 -20.24
N ILE A 215 17.47 3.77 -19.11
CA ILE A 215 18.07 4.03 -17.80
C ILE A 215 17.99 2.75 -16.96
N GLN A 216 19.16 2.21 -16.61
CA GLN A 216 19.24 1.08 -15.69
C GLN A 216 19.07 1.58 -14.26
N THR A 217 18.07 1.05 -13.56
CA THR A 217 17.82 1.38 -12.15
C THR A 217 18.33 0.29 -11.23
N GLU A 218 18.97 0.70 -10.13
CA GLU A 218 19.40 -0.25 -9.11
C GLU A 218 18.23 -0.58 -8.18
N PRO A 219 17.97 -1.87 -7.91
CA PRO A 219 17.01 -2.26 -6.88
C PRO A 219 17.41 -1.70 -5.52
N THR A 220 16.41 -1.25 -4.78
CA THR A 220 16.57 -0.77 -3.42
C THR A 220 16.12 -1.82 -2.43
N ILE A 221 16.89 -2.00 -1.35
CA ILE A 221 16.53 -2.82 -0.19
C ILE A 221 16.31 -1.92 1.02
N MET A 222 15.20 -2.13 1.71
CA MET A 222 14.76 -1.36 2.88
C MET A 222 14.36 -2.32 3.99
N ASN A 223 14.65 -1.95 5.24
CA ASN A 223 14.05 -2.62 6.40
C ASN A 223 12.87 -1.79 6.87
N VAL A 224 11.69 -2.40 6.95
CA VAL A 224 10.45 -1.70 7.26
C VAL A 224 9.89 -2.22 8.58
N THR A 225 9.33 -1.33 9.38
CA THR A 225 8.51 -1.67 10.56
C THR A 225 7.16 -0.99 10.42
N ASP A 226 6.11 -1.79 10.24
CA ASP A 226 4.73 -1.32 10.30
C ASP A 226 4.22 -1.46 11.74
N TRP A 227 3.68 -0.38 12.29
CA TRP A 227 3.00 -0.37 13.58
C TRP A 227 1.50 -0.56 13.34
N TYR A 228 1.08 -1.83 13.30
CA TYR A 228 -0.31 -2.23 13.11
C TYR A 228 -1.07 -2.12 14.43
N CYS A 229 -2.14 -1.33 14.45
CA CYS A 229 -2.95 -1.12 15.64
C CYS A 229 -4.29 -1.87 15.47
N PRO A 230 -4.52 -2.96 16.22
CA PRO A 230 -5.69 -3.82 16.03
C PRO A 230 -7.04 -3.10 16.21
N THR A 231 -7.09 -2.09 17.08
CA THR A 231 -8.31 -1.30 17.33
C THR A 231 -8.80 -0.59 16.06
N GLU A 232 -7.88 -0.03 15.28
CA GLU A 232 -8.18 0.64 13.99
C GLU A 232 -8.17 -0.33 12.81
N ALA A 233 -7.70 -1.57 13.00
CA ALA A 233 -7.37 -2.52 11.94
C ALA A 233 -6.52 -1.87 10.83
N PHE A 234 -5.59 -0.99 11.20
CA PHE A 234 -4.81 -0.16 10.28
C PHE A 234 -3.37 0.03 10.79
N VAL A 235 -2.44 0.33 9.88
CA VAL A 235 -1.07 0.71 10.23
C VAL A 235 -1.05 2.21 10.52
N LEU A 236 -0.73 2.60 11.76
CA LEU A 236 -0.72 4.01 12.14
C LEU A 236 0.65 4.67 12.02
N ARG A 237 1.71 3.87 11.87
CA ARG A 237 3.06 4.34 11.58
C ARG A 237 3.82 3.29 10.78
N THR A 238 4.56 3.74 9.77
CA THR A 238 5.58 2.93 9.09
C THR A 238 6.92 3.61 9.27
N GLU A 239 7.91 2.85 9.73
CA GLU A 239 9.31 3.26 9.77
C GLU A 239 10.09 2.54 8.66
N VAL A 240 10.76 3.32 7.82
CA VAL A 240 11.58 2.80 6.72
C VAL A 240 13.04 3.11 7.02
N ARG A 241 13.86 2.06 7.11
CA ARG A 241 15.30 2.16 7.36
C ARG A 241 16.06 1.82 6.09
N GLN A 242 16.82 2.79 5.59
CA GLN A 242 17.61 2.66 4.36
C GLN A 242 18.89 3.50 4.46
N LYS A 243 20.04 2.92 4.11
CA LYS A 243 21.34 3.64 4.07
C LYS A 243 21.64 4.43 5.36
N GLY A 244 21.27 3.88 6.52
CA GLY A 244 21.48 4.51 7.84
C GLY A 244 20.51 5.65 8.19
N LYS A 245 19.56 5.99 7.29
CA LYS A 245 18.49 6.95 7.55
C LYS A 245 17.19 6.23 7.95
N VAL A 246 16.36 6.94 8.69
CA VAL A 246 15.01 6.50 9.09
C VAL A 246 14.02 7.51 8.57
N GLU A 247 13.11 7.06 7.72
CA GLU A 247 11.96 7.84 7.28
C GLU A 247 10.72 7.31 8.00
N ARG A 248 9.82 8.23 8.36
CA ARG A 248 8.60 7.90 9.10
C ARG A 248 7.39 8.38 8.33
N ILE A 249 6.44 7.47 8.15
CA ILE A 249 5.12 7.72 7.59
C ILE A 249 4.13 7.54 8.74
N ASP A 250 3.38 8.57 9.09
CA ASP A 250 2.31 8.48 10.10
C ASP A 250 0.95 8.59 9.44
N THR A 251 0.02 7.73 9.85
CA THR A 251 -1.40 7.91 9.56
C THR A 251 -1.93 8.96 10.52
N THR A 252 -2.33 10.12 9.98
CA THR A 252 -2.75 11.28 10.76
C THR A 252 -4.26 11.37 10.90
N ALA A 253 -5.01 10.75 10.00
CA ALA A 253 -6.45 10.59 10.13
C ALA A 253 -6.93 9.33 9.40
N ILE A 254 -7.96 8.70 9.95
CA ILE A 254 -8.80 7.71 9.28
C ILE A 254 -10.26 8.06 9.58
N GLY A 255 -11.15 7.80 8.63
CA GLY A 255 -12.57 8.09 8.81
C GLY A 255 -13.37 7.88 7.55
N LEU A 256 -14.57 8.45 7.52
CA LEU A 256 -15.40 8.54 6.33
C LEU A 256 -15.32 9.97 5.80
N ASP A 257 -15.17 10.09 4.49
CA ASP A 257 -15.33 11.33 3.75
C ASP A 257 -16.84 11.63 3.71
N GLU A 258 -17.33 12.47 4.62
CA GLU A 258 -18.76 12.82 4.72
C GLU A 258 -19.29 13.52 3.46
N ASP A 259 -18.39 14.03 2.61
CA ASP A 259 -18.67 14.69 1.34
C ASP A 259 -18.52 13.77 0.11
N ALA A 260 -18.27 12.46 0.29
CA ALA A 260 -18.19 11.52 -0.81
C ALA A 260 -19.60 11.06 -1.23
N PRO A 261 -20.06 11.35 -2.46
CA PRO A 261 -21.32 10.81 -2.98
C PRO A 261 -21.27 9.29 -3.14
#